data_AF-A0A4R1QX24-F1
#
_entry.id   AF-A0A4R1QX24-F1
#
_cell.length_a   1.000
_cell.length_b   1.000
_cell.length_c   1.000
_cell.angle_alpha   90.00
_cell.angle_beta   90.00
_cell.angle_gamma   90.00
#
_symmetry.space_group_name_H-M   'P 1'
#
loop_
_entity.id
_entity.type
_entity.pdbx_description
1 polymer ?
#
loop_
_entity_poly.entity_id
_entity_poly.type
_entity_poly.pdbx_seq_one_letter_code
_entity_poly.pdbx_strand_id
1 'polypeptide(L)'
;MVKWKGFWLVLLLIWAAHPGAGSAEGDAHFYDAAGRPLPQYEWITERLKEYFPESVPPRITVQFQNQWRSSRFHPTDAAVLIHESVKNAPEPVIAHESCHLCLANLTKGASTREKFRFFDEGFAEIFENLAMKRFEAYKEEALTVAAAQHRRRNVSFARVQKWSEYYGDPETKTNFYAYPVGASFDLFIMDHFGKDRLLAFFKDIGETGDLARTVRNVLGSDLPELEAKWLRYLEEVDVSTAEPRIVKVFPENGATGVSTRTEEIAVQFDRPMARRIIFISDCRQGVCYKNAYWKSDRILAVKVKLLPNHRYRIALGDMAHGRFMSRAGGELPVTEWSFATGAE
;
A
#
# COMPACT_ATOMS: atom_id res chain seq x y z
N MET A 1 11.68 48.02 -9.82
CA MET A 1 11.26 47.96 -8.40
C MET A 1 9.77 47.65 -8.35
N VAL A 2 9.41 46.37 -8.24
CA VAL A 2 8.02 45.91 -8.11
C VAL A 2 7.94 45.13 -6.81
N LYS A 3 7.19 45.66 -5.85
CA LYS A 3 6.98 45.05 -4.53
C LYS A 3 6.00 43.89 -4.67
N TRP A 4 6.49 42.67 -4.47
CA TRP A 4 5.64 41.50 -4.23
C TRP A 4 5.29 41.44 -2.74
N LYS A 5 4.01 41.64 -2.42
CA LYS A 5 3.45 41.35 -1.09
C LYS A 5 3.01 39.90 -1.06
N GLY A 6 3.45 39.17 -0.03
CA GLY A 6 3.22 37.75 0.16
C GLY A 6 1.75 37.40 0.40
N PHE A 7 1.33 36.29 -0.19
CA PHE A 7 0.12 35.57 0.17
C PHE A 7 0.54 34.32 0.95
N TRP A 8 0.20 34.29 2.23
CA TRP A 8 0.22 33.08 3.04
C TRP A 8 -1.03 32.27 2.70
N LEU A 9 -0.87 31.19 1.94
CA LEU A 9 -1.94 30.21 1.74
C LEU A 9 -1.88 29.21 2.90
N VAL A 10 -2.76 29.39 3.88
CA VAL A 10 -3.05 28.38 4.90
C VAL A 10 -3.81 27.25 4.21
N LEU A 11 -3.14 26.11 3.98
CA LEU A 11 -3.80 24.88 3.56
C LEU A 11 -4.60 24.35 4.76
N LEU A 12 -5.88 24.68 4.81
CA LEU A 12 -6.84 23.95 5.64
C LEU A 12 -7.08 22.59 4.97
N LEU A 13 -6.63 21.53 5.62
CA LEU A 13 -7.09 20.17 5.38
C LEU A 13 -8.58 20.12 5.74
N ILE A 14 -9.44 20.33 4.74
CA ILE A 14 -10.87 20.07 4.85
C ILE A 14 -11.03 18.55 4.82
N TRP A 15 -11.30 17.96 5.98
CA TRP A 15 -11.88 16.63 6.07
C TRP A 15 -13.25 16.72 5.40
N ALA A 16 -13.38 16.21 4.17
CA ALA A 16 -14.67 16.11 3.53
C ALA A 16 -15.53 15.14 4.35
N ALA A 17 -16.60 15.65 4.95
CA ALA A 17 -17.63 14.83 5.56
C ALA A 17 -18.15 13.84 4.52
N HIS A 18 -18.12 12.55 4.85
CA HIS A 18 -18.70 11.51 4.00
C HIS A 18 -20.23 11.67 4.01
N PRO A 19 -20.92 11.65 2.87
CA PRO A 19 -22.37 11.74 2.82
C PRO A 19 -22.95 10.38 3.22
N GLY A 20 -23.11 10.15 4.52
CA GLY A 20 -23.78 8.97 5.08
C GLY A 20 -25.11 9.36 5.70
N ALA A 21 -26.18 9.40 4.92
CA ALA A 21 -27.53 9.54 5.43
C ALA A 21 -28.49 8.57 4.72
N GLY A 22 -28.76 7.43 5.38
CA GLY A 22 -30.01 6.68 5.26
C GLY A 22 -30.12 5.66 4.12
N SER A 23 -29.44 4.52 4.23
CA SER A 23 -29.96 3.27 3.65
C SER A 23 -30.87 2.60 4.69
N ALA A 24 -32.09 2.22 4.31
CA ALA A 24 -32.98 1.46 5.16
C ALA A 24 -32.35 0.10 5.53
N GLU A 25 -32.79 -0.53 6.63
CA GLU A 25 -32.29 -1.82 7.14
C GLU A 25 -32.30 -2.98 6.12
N GLY A 26 -32.93 -2.82 4.95
CA GLY A 26 -33.00 -3.82 3.87
C GLY A 26 -31.92 -3.75 2.79
N ASP A 27 -31.11 -2.68 2.72
CA ASP A 27 -30.16 -2.46 1.60
C ASP A 27 -28.67 -2.51 2.01
N ALA A 28 -28.38 -2.83 3.28
CA ALA A 28 -27.00 -2.93 3.75
C ALA A 28 -26.32 -4.19 3.22
N HIS A 29 -25.09 -4.06 2.76
CA HIS A 29 -24.22 -5.17 2.39
C HIS A 29 -23.25 -5.49 3.53
N PHE A 30 -22.80 -4.49 4.29
CA PHE A 30 -21.87 -4.71 5.39
C PHE A 30 -22.58 -4.90 6.73
N TYR A 31 -22.17 -5.93 7.48
CA TYR A 31 -22.69 -6.24 8.81
C TYR A 31 -21.56 -6.58 9.77
N ASP A 32 -21.75 -6.33 11.06
CA ASP A 32 -20.81 -6.83 12.07
C ASP A 32 -21.05 -8.31 12.41
N ALA A 33 -20.21 -8.87 13.27
CA ALA A 33 -20.32 -10.25 13.74
C ALA A 33 -21.65 -10.57 14.45
N ALA A 34 -22.34 -9.57 15.01
CA ALA A 34 -23.65 -9.72 15.66
C ALA A 34 -24.81 -9.55 14.65
N GLY A 35 -24.49 -9.29 13.38
CA GLY A 35 -25.45 -9.10 12.31
C GLY A 35 -26.12 -7.73 12.29
N ARG A 36 -25.54 -6.73 12.95
CA ARG A 36 -25.99 -5.33 12.85
C ARG A 36 -25.42 -4.68 11.60
N PRO A 37 -26.20 -3.90 10.83
CA PRO A 37 -25.72 -3.26 9.62
C PRO A 37 -24.62 -2.22 9.91
N LEU A 38 -23.70 -2.05 8.97
CA LEU A 38 -22.58 -1.12 9.03
C LEU A 38 -22.67 -0.11 7.86
N PRO A 39 -23.66 0.80 7.89
CA PRO A 39 -23.96 1.70 6.77
C PRO A 39 -22.78 2.61 6.38
N GLN A 40 -21.86 2.87 7.29
CA GLN A 40 -20.65 3.67 7.03
C GLN A 40 -19.73 3.06 5.95
N TYR A 41 -19.89 1.78 5.61
CA TYR A 41 -19.08 1.09 4.59
C TYR A 41 -19.81 0.89 3.26
N GLU A 42 -21.10 1.26 3.14
CA GLU A 42 -21.87 1.01 1.90
C GLU A 42 -21.33 1.73 0.67
N TRP A 43 -20.63 2.85 0.86
CA TRP A 43 -19.96 3.51 -0.26
C TRP A 43 -18.87 2.62 -0.90
N ILE A 44 -18.30 1.66 -0.16
CA ILE A 44 -17.38 0.64 -0.69
C ILE A 44 -18.14 -0.32 -1.60
N THR A 45 -19.36 -0.71 -1.24
CA THR A 45 -20.24 -1.54 -2.08
C THR A 45 -20.47 -0.87 -3.43
N GLU A 46 -20.81 0.42 -3.44
CA GLU A 46 -21.05 1.16 -4.68
C GLU A 46 -19.80 1.18 -5.57
N ARG A 47 -18.60 1.32 -4.98
CA ARG A 47 -17.34 1.17 -5.73
C ARG A 47 -17.11 -0.24 -6.23
N LEU A 48 -17.41 -1.26 -5.44
CA LEU A 48 -17.26 -2.65 -5.88
C LEU A 48 -18.18 -2.94 -7.07
N LYS A 49 -19.41 -2.45 -7.08
CA LYS A 49 -20.38 -2.62 -8.18
C LYS A 49 -19.91 -2.00 -9.51
N GLU A 50 -19.05 -0.97 -9.49
CA GLU A 50 -18.45 -0.40 -10.71
C GLU A 50 -17.50 -1.38 -11.44
N TYR A 51 -17.01 -2.41 -10.73
CA TYR A 51 -16.08 -3.42 -11.23
C TYR A 51 -16.67 -4.84 -11.22
N PHE A 52 -17.57 -5.11 -10.28
CA PHE A 52 -18.11 -6.44 -9.98
C PHE A 52 -19.64 -6.43 -9.87
N PRO A 53 -20.39 -5.88 -10.84
CA PRO A 53 -21.82 -5.64 -10.70
C PRO A 53 -22.63 -6.89 -10.32
N GLU A 54 -22.18 -8.07 -10.73
CA GLU A 54 -22.83 -9.37 -10.49
C GLU A 54 -22.10 -10.24 -9.45
N SER A 55 -20.99 -9.76 -8.87
CA SER A 55 -20.11 -10.59 -8.02
C SER A 55 -19.93 -10.05 -6.61
N VAL A 56 -20.50 -8.89 -6.28
CA VAL A 56 -20.57 -8.40 -4.90
C VAL A 56 -21.45 -9.35 -4.08
N PRO A 57 -20.94 -9.91 -2.95
CA PRO A 57 -21.77 -10.70 -2.05
C PRO A 57 -22.98 -9.90 -1.56
N PRO A 58 -24.18 -10.50 -1.45
CA PRO A 58 -25.35 -9.80 -0.92
C PRO A 58 -25.18 -9.41 0.56
N ARG A 59 -24.21 -10.03 1.24
CA ARG A 59 -23.84 -9.77 2.63
C ARG A 59 -22.35 -9.99 2.82
N ILE A 60 -21.68 -9.05 3.46
CA ILE A 60 -20.28 -9.09 3.87
C ILE A 60 -20.21 -8.87 5.38
N THR A 61 -19.64 -9.83 6.10
CA THR A 61 -19.47 -9.75 7.57
C THR A 61 -18.09 -9.16 7.90
N VAL A 62 -18.05 -8.05 8.63
CA VAL A 62 -16.83 -7.41 9.11
C VAL A 62 -16.57 -7.82 10.56
N GLN A 63 -15.42 -8.40 10.84
CA GLN A 63 -15.03 -8.81 12.19
C GLN A 63 -13.67 -8.23 12.55
N PHE A 64 -13.59 -7.50 13.66
CA PHE A 64 -12.31 -7.03 14.20
C PHE A 64 -11.72 -8.08 15.12
N GLN A 65 -10.44 -8.39 14.95
CA GLN A 65 -9.78 -9.45 15.69
C GLN A 65 -8.27 -9.22 15.84
N ASN A 66 -7.67 -9.90 16.81
CA ASN A 66 -6.24 -9.82 17.15
C ASN A 66 -5.55 -11.20 17.17
N GLN A 67 -6.24 -12.24 16.69
CA GLN A 67 -5.73 -13.62 16.71
C GLN A 67 -4.63 -13.83 15.66
N TRP A 68 -4.71 -13.11 14.56
CA TRP A 68 -3.80 -13.19 13.43
C TRP A 68 -2.96 -11.93 13.28
N ARG A 69 -1.75 -12.04 12.69
CA ARG A 69 -0.87 -10.89 12.46
C ARG A 69 -1.34 -9.92 11.37
N SER A 70 -2.29 -10.35 10.54
CA SER A 70 -2.80 -9.58 9.41
C SER A 70 -4.31 -9.75 9.25
N SER A 71 -4.91 -8.79 8.55
CA SER A 71 -6.26 -8.94 8.02
C SER A 71 -6.32 -10.04 6.95
N ARG A 72 -7.52 -10.54 6.69
CA ARG A 72 -7.80 -11.60 5.70
C ARG A 72 -9.28 -11.65 5.35
N PHE A 73 -9.61 -12.36 4.28
CA PHE A 73 -10.98 -12.66 3.88
C PHE A 73 -11.29 -14.17 3.96
N HIS A 74 -12.57 -14.49 4.10
CA HIS A 74 -13.11 -15.85 4.16
C HIS A 74 -14.20 -15.96 3.08
N PRO A 75 -13.90 -16.53 1.90
CA PRO A 75 -14.83 -16.52 0.77
C PRO A 75 -16.11 -17.32 1.04
N THR A 76 -16.03 -18.42 1.79
CA THR A 76 -17.19 -19.28 2.11
C THR A 76 -18.25 -18.55 2.93
N ASP A 77 -17.82 -17.76 3.92
CA ASP A 77 -18.71 -17.06 4.85
C ASP A 77 -18.97 -15.61 4.45
N ALA A 78 -18.41 -15.18 3.30
CA ALA A 78 -18.36 -13.78 2.87
C ALA A 78 -17.94 -12.85 4.01
N ALA A 79 -16.84 -13.18 4.70
CA ALA A 79 -16.36 -12.40 5.83
C ALA A 79 -15.00 -11.76 5.57
N VAL A 80 -14.80 -10.56 6.11
CA VAL A 80 -13.53 -9.85 6.16
C VAL A 80 -13.12 -9.70 7.63
N LEU A 81 -11.95 -10.25 7.96
CA LEU A 81 -11.38 -10.21 9.30
C LEU A 81 -10.33 -9.10 9.33
N ILE A 82 -10.62 -8.04 10.09
CA ILE A 82 -9.81 -6.84 10.17
C ILE A 82 -8.94 -6.90 11.42
N HIS A 83 -7.62 -6.82 11.25
CA HIS A 83 -6.70 -6.80 12.37
C HIS A 83 -6.88 -5.54 13.23
N GLU A 84 -6.82 -5.67 14.56
CA GLU A 84 -7.05 -4.55 15.48
C GLU A 84 -6.11 -3.35 15.27
N SER A 85 -4.92 -3.55 14.71
CA SER A 85 -3.96 -2.45 14.48
C SER A 85 -4.47 -1.37 13.52
N VAL A 86 -5.46 -1.68 12.66
CA VAL A 86 -6.04 -0.74 11.69
C VAL A 86 -7.44 -0.27 12.06
N LYS A 87 -7.94 -0.61 13.27
CA LYS A 87 -9.33 -0.33 13.67
C LYS A 87 -9.75 1.13 13.66
N ASN A 88 -8.79 2.06 13.72
CA ASN A 88 -9.05 3.49 13.71
C ASN A 88 -9.23 4.07 12.30
N ALA A 89 -8.87 3.31 11.26
CA ALA A 89 -9.06 3.66 9.84
C ALA A 89 -9.14 2.36 9.01
N PRO A 90 -10.21 1.55 9.20
CA PRO A 90 -10.29 0.22 8.62
C PRO A 90 -10.73 0.20 7.15
N GLU A 91 -11.21 1.32 6.62
CA GLU A 91 -11.84 1.43 5.30
C GLU A 91 -10.96 0.93 4.15
N PRO A 92 -9.66 1.26 4.06
CA PRO A 92 -8.80 0.74 3.00
C PRO A 92 -8.72 -0.78 3.02
N VAL A 93 -8.54 -1.36 4.21
CA VAL A 93 -8.43 -2.80 4.40
C VAL A 93 -9.77 -3.49 4.13
N ILE A 94 -10.89 -2.91 4.56
CA ILE A 94 -12.22 -3.46 4.22
C ILE A 94 -12.43 -3.45 2.71
N ALA A 95 -12.02 -2.41 1.99
CA ALA A 95 -12.10 -2.36 0.53
C ALA A 95 -11.20 -3.43 -0.13
N HIS A 96 -9.96 -3.59 0.35
CA HIS A 96 -9.02 -4.63 -0.11
C HIS A 96 -9.62 -6.03 0.08
N GLU A 97 -10.02 -6.37 1.29
CA GLU A 97 -10.52 -7.72 1.62
C GLU A 97 -11.87 -8.02 0.96
N SER A 98 -12.73 -7.01 0.77
CA SER A 98 -13.99 -7.18 0.04
C SER A 98 -13.77 -7.38 -1.46
N CYS A 99 -12.72 -6.78 -2.03
CA CYS A 99 -12.34 -7.00 -3.43
C CYS A 99 -11.99 -8.48 -3.66
N HIS A 100 -11.27 -9.11 -2.73
CA HIS A 100 -11.01 -10.55 -2.79
C HIS A 100 -12.29 -11.39 -2.81
N LEU A 101 -13.29 -11.05 -2.00
CA LEU A 101 -14.59 -11.75 -2.02
C LEU A 101 -15.26 -11.64 -3.39
N CYS A 102 -15.27 -10.44 -3.98
CA CYS A 102 -15.85 -10.19 -5.30
C CYS A 102 -15.10 -10.93 -6.41
N LEU A 103 -13.76 -10.91 -6.36
CA LEU A 103 -12.92 -11.58 -7.35
C LEU A 103 -12.98 -13.11 -7.20
N ALA A 104 -13.08 -13.63 -5.97
CA ALA A 104 -13.34 -15.04 -5.71
C ALA A 104 -14.70 -15.46 -6.30
N ASN A 105 -15.76 -14.65 -6.14
CA ASN A 105 -17.06 -14.92 -6.75
C ASN A 105 -16.98 -14.90 -8.30
N LEU A 106 -16.39 -13.85 -8.88
CA LEU A 106 -16.24 -13.70 -10.33
C LEU A 106 -15.45 -14.86 -10.95
N THR A 107 -14.44 -15.35 -10.25
CA THR A 107 -13.54 -16.42 -10.71
C THR A 107 -13.93 -17.81 -10.20
N LYS A 108 -15.11 -17.98 -9.59
CA LYS A 108 -15.55 -19.26 -8.99
C LYS A 108 -14.49 -19.89 -8.05
N GLY A 109 -13.82 -19.03 -7.29
CA GLY A 109 -12.75 -19.38 -6.35
C GLY A 109 -11.41 -19.70 -6.99
N ALA A 110 -11.21 -19.46 -8.29
CA ALA A 110 -9.91 -19.68 -8.90
C ALA A 110 -8.86 -18.67 -8.40
N SER A 111 -9.22 -17.40 -8.18
CA SER A 111 -8.28 -16.34 -7.73
C SER A 111 -7.59 -16.66 -6.40
N THR A 112 -8.23 -17.45 -5.52
CA THR A 112 -7.67 -17.84 -4.21
C THR A 112 -6.64 -18.97 -4.30
N ARG A 113 -6.47 -19.59 -5.49
CA ARG A 113 -5.50 -20.66 -5.70
C ARG A 113 -4.12 -20.07 -5.92
N GLU A 114 -3.11 -20.75 -5.37
CA GLU A 114 -1.68 -20.39 -5.43
C GLU A 114 -1.23 -19.72 -6.73
N LYS A 115 -1.51 -20.35 -7.88
CA LYS A 115 -1.08 -19.90 -9.21
C LYS A 115 -1.75 -18.62 -9.74
N PHE A 116 -2.74 -18.11 -9.03
CA PHE A 116 -3.56 -16.96 -9.40
C PHE A 116 -3.58 -15.86 -8.33
N ARG A 117 -3.01 -16.14 -7.15
CA ARG A 117 -2.93 -15.17 -6.04
C ARG A 117 -2.26 -13.87 -6.42
N PHE A 118 -1.31 -13.87 -7.36
CA PHE A 118 -0.58 -12.66 -7.72
C PHE A 118 -1.48 -11.56 -8.32
N PHE A 119 -2.41 -11.89 -9.21
CA PHE A 119 -3.34 -10.90 -9.75
C PHE A 119 -4.50 -10.63 -8.78
N ASP A 120 -4.81 -11.58 -7.88
CA ASP A 120 -5.83 -11.38 -6.85
C ASP A 120 -5.38 -10.31 -5.84
N GLU A 121 -4.17 -10.45 -5.31
CA GLU A 121 -3.52 -9.50 -4.40
C GLU A 121 -3.18 -8.19 -5.11
N GLY A 122 -2.73 -8.27 -6.36
CA GLY A 122 -2.47 -7.12 -7.20
C GLY A 122 -3.71 -6.26 -7.44
N PHE A 123 -4.80 -6.88 -7.85
CA PHE A 123 -6.05 -6.17 -8.11
C PHE A 123 -6.72 -5.66 -6.84
N ALA A 124 -6.63 -6.38 -5.72
CA ALA A 124 -7.14 -5.91 -4.43
C ALA A 124 -6.45 -4.62 -3.97
N GLU A 125 -5.12 -4.50 -4.14
CA GLU A 125 -4.40 -3.27 -3.85
C GLU A 125 -4.76 -2.12 -4.81
N ILE A 126 -4.94 -2.42 -6.11
CA ILE A 126 -5.43 -1.44 -7.08
C ILE A 126 -6.81 -0.93 -6.64
N PHE A 127 -7.71 -1.83 -6.28
CA PHE A 127 -9.06 -1.49 -5.85
C PHE A 127 -9.08 -0.69 -4.55
N GLU A 128 -8.30 -1.07 -3.53
CA GLU A 128 -8.14 -0.28 -2.31
C GLU A 128 -7.80 1.16 -2.68
N ASN A 129 -6.79 1.36 -3.53
CA ASN A 129 -6.31 2.69 -3.87
C ASN A 129 -7.26 3.46 -4.79
N LEU A 130 -8.07 2.80 -5.60
CA LEU A 130 -9.20 3.42 -6.30
C LEU A 130 -10.26 3.92 -5.31
N ALA A 131 -10.69 3.06 -4.38
CA ALA A 131 -11.69 3.40 -3.37
C ALA A 131 -11.22 4.58 -2.49
N MET A 132 -9.93 4.61 -2.14
CA MET A 132 -9.31 5.69 -1.35
C MET A 132 -8.93 6.93 -2.17
N LYS A 133 -9.20 6.98 -3.48
CA LYS A 133 -8.81 8.08 -4.39
C LYS A 133 -7.30 8.36 -4.41
N ARG A 134 -6.50 7.30 -4.32
CA ARG A 134 -5.02 7.31 -4.36
C ARG A 134 -4.46 6.53 -5.56
N PHE A 135 -5.30 6.15 -6.52
CA PHE A 135 -4.94 5.25 -7.62
C PHE A 135 -3.69 5.69 -8.40
N GLU A 136 -3.61 6.95 -8.84
CA GLU A 136 -2.45 7.42 -9.61
C GLU A 136 -1.13 7.33 -8.83
N ALA A 137 -1.15 7.74 -7.56
CA ALA A 137 0.01 7.64 -6.67
C ALA A 137 0.41 6.18 -6.41
N TYR A 138 -0.58 5.30 -6.26
CA TYR A 138 -0.33 3.87 -6.11
C TYR A 138 0.19 3.23 -7.39
N LYS A 139 -0.34 3.60 -8.56
CA LYS A 139 0.12 3.11 -9.87
C LYS A 139 1.60 3.44 -10.07
N GLU A 140 2.01 4.68 -9.79
CA GLU A 140 3.43 5.08 -9.84
C GLU A 140 4.29 4.23 -8.87
N GLU A 141 3.85 4.04 -7.63
CA GLU A 141 4.52 3.20 -6.64
C GLU A 141 4.64 1.75 -7.10
N ALA A 142 3.55 1.15 -7.56
CA ALA A 142 3.47 -0.25 -7.96
C ALA A 142 4.39 -0.53 -9.14
N LEU A 143 4.33 0.30 -10.18
CA LEU A 143 5.19 0.20 -11.37
C LEU A 143 6.66 0.43 -11.02
N THR A 144 6.96 1.38 -10.13
CA THR A 144 8.35 1.62 -9.67
C THR A 144 8.93 0.39 -8.97
N VAL A 145 8.17 -0.21 -8.05
CA VAL A 145 8.61 -1.40 -7.32
C VAL A 145 8.74 -2.59 -8.28
N ALA A 146 7.75 -2.82 -9.14
CA ALA A 146 7.75 -3.93 -10.09
C ALA A 146 8.90 -3.84 -11.10
N ALA A 147 9.16 -2.65 -11.67
CA ALA A 147 10.28 -2.41 -12.58
C ALA A 147 11.64 -2.66 -11.91
N ALA A 148 11.80 -2.25 -10.64
CA ALA A 148 13.01 -2.55 -9.88
C ALA A 148 13.20 -4.07 -9.66
N GLN A 149 12.12 -4.81 -9.41
CA GLN A 149 12.16 -6.28 -9.30
C GLN A 149 12.45 -6.95 -10.65
N HIS A 150 11.89 -6.42 -11.76
CA HIS A 150 12.17 -6.90 -13.12
C HIS A 150 13.66 -6.78 -13.46
N ARG A 151 14.27 -5.62 -13.18
CA ARG A 151 15.73 -5.42 -13.36
C ARG A 151 16.59 -6.38 -12.56
N ARG A 152 16.07 -6.92 -11.45
CA ARG A 152 16.70 -7.97 -10.63
C ARG A 152 16.37 -9.40 -11.10
N ARG A 153 15.73 -9.54 -12.26
CA ARG A 153 15.25 -10.82 -12.83
C ARG A 153 14.28 -11.57 -11.90
N ASN A 154 13.52 -10.81 -11.12
CA ASN A 154 12.60 -11.34 -10.12
C ASN A 154 11.13 -11.25 -10.55
N VAL A 155 10.82 -11.06 -11.83
CA VAL A 155 9.45 -10.99 -12.35
C VAL A 155 9.30 -11.95 -13.52
N SER A 156 8.35 -12.88 -13.41
CA SER A 156 7.86 -13.78 -14.46
C SER A 156 6.65 -14.56 -13.93
N PHE A 157 5.80 -15.09 -14.80
CA PHE A 157 4.71 -16.02 -14.45
C PHE A 157 5.25 -17.24 -13.70
N ALA A 158 6.36 -17.82 -14.15
CA ALA A 158 6.98 -18.95 -13.45
C ALA A 158 7.31 -18.67 -11.98
N ARG A 159 7.60 -17.41 -11.63
CA ARG A 159 7.83 -16.95 -10.25
C ARG A 159 6.52 -16.61 -9.55
N VAL A 160 5.71 -15.71 -10.11
CA VAL A 160 4.54 -15.16 -9.41
C VAL A 160 3.40 -16.17 -9.26
N GLN A 161 3.35 -17.23 -10.09
CA GLN A 161 2.41 -18.34 -9.93
C GLN A 161 2.80 -19.30 -8.80
N LYS A 162 3.96 -19.13 -8.17
CA LYS A 162 4.34 -19.82 -6.94
C LYS A 162 4.25 -18.84 -5.78
N TRP A 163 3.03 -18.34 -5.54
CA TRP A 163 2.81 -17.19 -4.67
C TRP A 163 3.38 -17.35 -3.26
N SER A 164 3.17 -18.47 -2.59
CA SER A 164 3.74 -18.77 -1.28
C SER A 164 5.28 -18.73 -1.25
N GLU A 165 5.96 -19.17 -2.33
CA GLU A 165 7.41 -19.04 -2.46
C GLU A 165 7.82 -17.58 -2.76
N TYR A 166 7.02 -16.89 -3.58
CA TYR A 166 7.33 -15.54 -4.07
C TYR A 166 7.09 -14.46 -3.01
N TYR A 167 5.91 -14.49 -2.39
CA TYR A 167 5.49 -13.67 -1.26
C TYR A 167 6.18 -14.08 0.04
N GLY A 168 6.44 -15.37 0.23
CA GLY A 168 6.98 -15.91 1.47
C GLY A 168 5.91 -16.20 2.51
N ASP A 169 6.37 -16.48 3.73
CA ASP A 169 5.53 -16.87 4.86
C ASP A 169 5.11 -15.62 5.66
N PRO A 170 3.80 -15.34 5.80
CA PRO A 170 3.28 -14.23 6.61
C PRO A 170 3.76 -14.21 8.06
N GLU A 171 4.10 -15.37 8.62
CA GLU A 171 4.49 -15.50 10.03
C GLU A 171 5.99 -15.26 10.27
N THR A 172 6.82 -15.43 9.24
CA THR A 172 8.28 -15.41 9.39
C THR A 172 8.98 -14.41 8.48
N LYS A 173 8.71 -14.42 7.17
CA LYS A 173 9.39 -13.55 6.21
C LYS A 173 8.52 -13.32 4.98
N THR A 174 8.13 -12.06 4.82
CA THR A 174 7.22 -11.62 3.77
C THR A 174 7.88 -10.62 2.82
N ASN A 175 7.66 -10.83 1.54
CA ASN A 175 8.12 -10.00 0.44
C ASN A 175 6.98 -9.08 -0.02
N PHE A 176 6.77 -7.97 0.67
CA PHE A 176 5.68 -7.03 0.35
C PHE A 176 5.77 -6.43 -1.06
N TYR A 177 6.91 -6.52 -1.75
CA TYR A 177 7.00 -6.14 -3.17
C TYR A 177 6.15 -7.04 -4.09
N ALA A 178 5.73 -8.22 -3.63
CA ALA A 178 4.93 -9.14 -4.43
C ALA A 178 3.57 -8.54 -4.82
N TYR A 179 2.97 -7.74 -3.93
CA TYR A 179 1.75 -6.98 -4.19
C TYR A 179 1.89 -6.02 -5.38
N PRO A 180 2.83 -5.04 -5.36
CA PRO A 180 3.17 -4.24 -6.53
C PRO A 180 3.47 -5.00 -7.82
N VAL A 181 4.18 -6.14 -7.72
CA VAL A 181 4.47 -6.96 -8.91
C VAL A 181 3.17 -7.55 -9.47
N GLY A 182 2.31 -8.10 -8.62
CA GLY A 182 0.97 -8.55 -9.00
C GLY A 182 0.15 -7.44 -9.65
N ALA A 183 0.05 -6.29 -8.98
CA ALA A 183 -0.68 -5.13 -9.46
C ALA A 183 -0.14 -4.64 -10.82
N SER A 184 1.16 -4.73 -11.06
CA SER A 184 1.74 -4.31 -12.33
C SER A 184 1.28 -5.15 -13.52
N PHE A 185 0.92 -6.43 -13.30
CA PHE A 185 0.32 -7.26 -14.34
C PHE A 185 -1.11 -6.78 -14.65
N ASP A 186 -1.93 -6.54 -13.62
CA ASP A 186 -3.29 -6.05 -13.81
C ASP A 186 -3.31 -4.66 -14.47
N LEU A 187 -2.41 -3.76 -14.04
CA LEU A 187 -2.20 -2.45 -14.64
C LEU A 187 -1.77 -2.56 -16.11
N PHE A 188 -0.86 -3.49 -16.43
CA PHE A 188 -0.48 -3.76 -17.81
C PHE A 188 -1.70 -4.16 -18.66
N ILE A 189 -2.54 -5.06 -18.16
CA ILE A 189 -3.77 -5.45 -18.88
C ILE A 189 -4.73 -4.27 -19.02
N MET A 190 -4.94 -3.49 -17.96
CA MET A 190 -5.79 -2.31 -17.99
C MET A 190 -5.32 -1.26 -19.00
N ASP A 191 -4.01 -0.97 -19.04
CA ASP A 191 -3.44 0.06 -19.90
C ASP A 191 -3.43 -0.36 -21.39
N HIS A 192 -3.22 -1.65 -21.68
CA HIS A 192 -3.09 -2.14 -23.06
C HIS A 192 -4.37 -2.70 -23.67
N PHE A 193 -5.25 -3.26 -22.83
CA PHE A 193 -6.47 -3.95 -23.29
C PHE A 193 -7.75 -3.36 -22.70
N GLY A 194 -7.64 -2.50 -21.68
CA GLY A 194 -8.77 -1.86 -21.02
C GLY A 194 -9.33 -2.66 -19.84
N LYS A 195 -10.04 -1.95 -18.95
CA LYS A 195 -10.70 -2.51 -17.76
C LYS A 195 -11.61 -3.70 -18.08
N ASP A 196 -12.44 -3.57 -19.12
CA ASP A 196 -13.43 -4.61 -19.45
C ASP A 196 -12.76 -5.93 -19.89
N ARG A 197 -11.58 -5.83 -20.54
CA ARG A 197 -10.78 -7.01 -20.88
C ARG A 197 -10.13 -7.65 -19.65
N LEU A 198 -9.71 -6.88 -18.66
CA LEU A 198 -9.24 -7.43 -17.39
C LEU A 198 -10.36 -8.19 -16.65
N LEU A 199 -11.58 -7.65 -16.60
CA LEU A 199 -12.71 -8.33 -15.98
C LEU A 199 -13.11 -9.60 -16.74
N ALA A 200 -13.10 -9.56 -18.08
CA ALA A 200 -13.30 -10.75 -18.91
C ALA A 200 -12.20 -11.81 -18.67
N PHE A 201 -10.96 -11.38 -18.46
CA PHE A 201 -9.83 -12.25 -18.12
C PHE A 201 -10.08 -12.97 -16.79
N PHE A 202 -10.47 -12.24 -15.74
CA PHE A 202 -10.80 -12.86 -14.44
C PHE A 202 -11.95 -13.87 -14.55
N LYS A 203 -13.00 -13.53 -15.29
CA LYS A 203 -14.14 -14.44 -15.53
C LYS A 203 -13.69 -15.71 -16.25
N ASP A 204 -12.91 -15.60 -17.32
CA ASP A 204 -12.43 -16.76 -18.08
C ASP A 204 -11.41 -17.61 -17.29
N ILE A 205 -10.63 -17.03 -16.38
CA ILE A 205 -9.83 -17.79 -15.41
C ILE A 205 -10.73 -18.67 -14.54
N GLY A 206 -11.89 -18.17 -14.12
CA GLY A 206 -12.85 -18.97 -13.35
C GLY A 206 -13.43 -20.16 -14.12
N GLU A 207 -13.61 -20.00 -15.44
CA GLU A 207 -14.10 -21.08 -16.30
C GLU A 207 -13.03 -22.11 -16.66
N THR A 208 -11.82 -21.64 -16.95
CA THR A 208 -10.74 -22.49 -17.47
C THR A 208 -9.84 -23.06 -16.38
N GLY A 209 -9.65 -22.32 -15.29
CA GLY A 209 -8.62 -22.60 -14.29
C GLY A 209 -7.21 -22.62 -14.87
N ASP A 210 -6.96 -22.03 -16.05
CA ASP A 210 -5.72 -22.14 -16.81
C ASP A 210 -5.30 -20.79 -17.40
N LEU A 211 -4.12 -20.30 -16.99
CA LEU A 211 -3.62 -19.00 -17.41
C LEU A 211 -3.37 -18.93 -18.92
N ALA A 212 -2.72 -19.94 -19.50
CA ALA A 212 -2.35 -19.92 -20.91
C ALA A 212 -3.59 -20.00 -21.82
N ARG A 213 -4.59 -20.79 -21.43
CA ARG A 213 -5.89 -20.85 -22.11
C ARG A 213 -6.62 -19.53 -22.03
N THR A 214 -6.66 -18.92 -20.84
CA THR A 214 -7.31 -17.61 -20.64
C THR A 214 -6.67 -16.52 -21.49
N VAL A 215 -5.33 -16.45 -21.51
CA VAL A 215 -4.59 -15.49 -22.33
C VAL A 215 -4.92 -15.63 -23.82
N ARG A 216 -5.03 -16.87 -24.33
CA ARG A 216 -5.48 -17.11 -25.71
C ARG A 216 -6.92 -16.68 -25.94
N ASN A 217 -7.83 -17.07 -25.06
CA ASN A 217 -9.26 -16.81 -25.19
C ASN A 217 -9.59 -15.32 -25.16
N VAL A 218 -9.00 -14.59 -24.20
CA VAL A 218 -9.43 -13.22 -23.88
C VAL A 218 -8.56 -12.16 -24.56
N LEU A 219 -7.26 -12.43 -24.68
CA LEU A 219 -6.27 -11.46 -25.16
C LEU A 219 -5.74 -11.79 -26.56
N GLY A 220 -6.08 -12.95 -27.12
CA GLY A 220 -5.64 -13.36 -28.46
C GLY A 220 -4.12 -13.52 -28.58
N SER A 221 -3.43 -13.80 -27.47
CA SER A 221 -1.98 -13.94 -27.36
C SER A 221 -1.62 -15.33 -26.84
N ASP A 222 -0.37 -15.75 -26.96
CA ASP A 222 0.14 -16.84 -26.11
C ASP A 222 0.77 -16.29 -24.82
N LEU A 223 0.98 -17.18 -23.84
CA LEU A 223 1.47 -16.81 -22.52
C LEU A 223 2.91 -16.27 -22.54
N PRO A 224 3.87 -16.89 -23.24
CA PRO A 224 5.22 -16.31 -23.40
C PRO A 224 5.23 -14.92 -24.03
N GLU A 225 4.43 -14.68 -25.07
CA GLU A 225 4.34 -13.39 -25.73
C GLU A 225 3.74 -12.33 -24.80
N LEU A 226 2.71 -12.70 -24.02
CA LEU A 226 2.12 -11.80 -23.03
C LEU A 226 3.13 -11.46 -21.92
N GLU A 227 3.88 -12.44 -21.43
CA GLU A 227 4.95 -12.21 -20.44
C GLU A 227 5.97 -11.22 -21.00
N ALA A 228 6.45 -11.43 -22.23
CA ALA A 228 7.40 -10.52 -22.87
C ALA A 228 6.84 -9.10 -23.08
N LYS A 229 5.53 -8.94 -23.27
CA LYS A 229 4.87 -7.61 -23.34
C LYS A 229 4.80 -6.96 -21.95
N TRP A 230 4.41 -7.70 -20.92
CA TRP A 230 4.38 -7.21 -19.55
C TRP A 230 5.77 -6.78 -19.06
N LEU A 231 6.80 -7.58 -19.33
CA LEU A 231 8.18 -7.24 -18.95
C LEU A 231 8.68 -5.99 -19.68
N ARG A 232 8.34 -5.81 -20.97
CA ARG A 232 8.66 -4.58 -21.71
C ARG A 232 7.94 -3.35 -21.13
N TYR A 233 6.68 -3.50 -20.74
CA TYR A 233 5.95 -2.43 -20.04
C TYR A 233 6.66 -1.98 -18.75
N LEU A 234 7.31 -2.91 -18.03
CA LEU A 234 8.13 -2.57 -16.86
C LEU A 234 9.49 -1.94 -17.21
N GLU A 235 10.04 -2.20 -18.40
CA GLU A 235 11.30 -1.60 -18.86
C GLU A 235 11.17 -0.11 -19.20
N GLU A 236 9.97 0.31 -19.60
CA GLU A 236 9.65 1.71 -19.90
C GLU A 236 9.59 2.61 -18.65
N VAL A 237 9.50 2.01 -17.45
CA VAL A 237 9.47 2.74 -16.19
C VAL A 237 10.88 3.20 -15.82
N ASP A 238 11.07 4.53 -15.76
CA ASP A 238 12.32 5.14 -15.28
C ASP A 238 12.46 4.98 -13.76
N VAL A 239 13.14 3.92 -13.34
CA VAL A 239 13.48 3.70 -11.93
C VAL A 239 14.97 3.87 -11.69
N SER A 240 15.34 4.60 -10.64
CA SER A 240 16.72 4.66 -10.18
C SER A 240 16.90 3.81 -8.93
N THR A 241 17.71 2.76 -9.02
CA THR A 241 18.14 1.97 -7.85
C THR A 241 19.34 2.60 -7.14
N ALA A 242 19.73 3.82 -7.51
CA ALA A 242 20.82 4.52 -6.86
C ALA A 242 20.50 4.76 -5.37
N GLU A 243 21.54 5.00 -4.59
CA GLU A 243 21.41 5.28 -3.17
C GLU A 243 20.53 6.53 -2.96
N PRO A 244 19.50 6.46 -2.08
CA PRO A 244 18.75 7.62 -1.64
C PRO A 244 19.67 8.60 -0.92
N ARG A 245 19.35 9.89 -1.02
CA ARG A 245 20.06 10.94 -0.30
C ARG A 245 19.10 11.71 0.58
N ILE A 246 19.60 12.13 1.74
CA ILE A 246 18.90 13.08 2.59
C ILE A 246 19.13 14.47 2.01
N VAL A 247 18.04 15.16 1.64
CA VAL A 247 18.10 16.53 1.12
C VAL A 247 17.89 17.56 2.22
N LYS A 248 17.18 17.19 3.30
CA LYS A 248 16.91 18.09 4.42
C LYS A 248 16.63 17.30 5.69
N VAL A 249 17.10 17.81 6.82
CA VAL A 249 16.66 17.40 8.16
C VAL A 249 16.20 18.61 8.96
N PHE A 250 15.25 18.40 9.85
CA PHE A 250 14.79 19.41 10.80
C PHE A 250 14.62 18.77 12.18
N PRO A 251 15.29 19.26 13.23
CA PRO A 251 16.35 20.28 13.23
C PRO A 251 17.54 19.92 12.32
N GLU A 252 18.30 20.93 11.90
CA GLU A 252 19.53 20.72 11.13
C GLU A 252 20.53 19.84 11.90
N ASN A 253 21.36 19.09 11.19
CA ASN A 253 22.36 18.24 11.84
C ASN A 253 23.40 19.09 12.56
N GLY A 254 23.59 18.84 13.85
CA GLY A 254 24.44 19.63 14.74
C GLY A 254 23.78 20.88 15.31
N ALA A 255 22.50 21.14 15.03
CA ALA A 255 21.80 22.33 15.55
C ALA A 255 21.86 22.40 17.08
N THR A 256 22.00 23.61 17.62
CA THR A 256 21.94 23.91 19.05
C THR A 256 20.82 24.91 19.35
N GLY A 257 20.39 24.99 20.60
CA GLY A 257 19.32 25.91 20.99
C GLY A 257 17.96 25.55 20.38
N VAL A 258 17.75 24.27 20.01
CA VAL A 258 16.46 23.80 19.53
C VAL A 258 15.41 23.99 20.63
N SER A 259 14.26 24.59 20.28
CA SER A 259 13.20 24.82 21.25
C SER A 259 12.62 23.50 21.74
N THR A 260 12.38 23.39 23.06
CA THR A 260 11.69 22.24 23.66
C THR A 260 10.23 22.15 23.24
N ARG A 261 9.67 23.24 22.71
CA ARG A 261 8.33 23.30 22.10
C ARG A 261 8.26 22.72 20.69
N THR A 262 9.37 22.26 20.13
CA THR A 262 9.37 21.56 18.84
C THR A 262 8.53 20.30 18.96
N GLU A 263 7.43 20.22 18.21
CA GLU A 263 6.49 19.09 18.27
C GLU A 263 6.92 17.94 17.36
N GLU A 264 7.67 18.24 16.29
CA GLU A 264 8.06 17.27 15.29
C GLU A 264 9.47 17.53 14.76
N ILE A 265 10.17 16.43 14.51
CA ILE A 265 11.43 16.41 13.76
C ILE A 265 11.18 15.65 12.45
N ALA A 266 11.94 15.94 11.40
CA ALA A 266 11.71 15.33 10.09
C ALA A 266 12.99 15.14 9.27
N VAL A 267 12.96 14.13 8.40
CA VAL A 267 13.96 13.89 7.36
C VAL A 267 13.26 13.85 6.00
N GLN A 268 13.82 14.56 5.03
CA GLN A 268 13.37 14.58 3.64
C GLN A 268 14.42 13.89 2.76
N PHE A 269 13.96 12.99 1.90
CA PHE A 269 14.76 12.24 0.95
C PHE A 269 14.63 12.82 -0.47
N ASP A 270 15.62 12.54 -1.32
CA ASP A 270 15.61 12.96 -2.73
C ASP A 270 14.64 12.16 -3.61
N ARG A 271 14.09 11.05 -3.09
CA ARG A 271 13.23 10.12 -3.83
C ARG A 271 12.22 9.41 -2.94
N PRO A 272 11.16 8.82 -3.53
CA PRO A 272 10.20 8.03 -2.78
C PRO A 272 10.83 6.84 -2.04
N MET A 273 10.50 6.71 -0.77
CA MET A 273 11.03 5.70 0.15
C MET A 273 10.02 4.58 0.40
N ALA A 274 10.54 3.36 0.61
CA ALA A 274 9.75 2.27 1.14
C ALA A 274 9.27 2.61 2.55
N ARG A 275 8.06 2.17 2.91
CA ARG A 275 7.39 2.61 4.16
C ARG A 275 8.02 2.08 5.45
N ARG A 276 8.96 1.12 5.36
CA ARG A 276 9.64 0.56 6.54
C ARG A 276 10.43 1.65 7.26
N ILE A 277 10.19 1.79 8.56
CA ILE A 277 10.85 2.77 9.42
C ILE A 277 11.96 2.07 10.20
N ILE A 278 13.22 2.49 9.98
CA ILE A 278 14.38 1.99 10.72
C ILE A 278 15.08 3.18 11.40
N PHE A 279 14.46 3.65 12.48
CA PHE A 279 14.85 4.85 13.18
C PHE A 279 15.31 4.47 14.59
N ILE A 280 16.59 4.73 14.90
CA ILE A 280 17.21 4.32 16.17
C ILE A 280 17.40 5.56 17.04
N SER A 281 16.79 5.55 18.22
CA SER A 281 16.87 6.62 19.22
C SER A 281 16.58 6.09 20.63
N ASP A 282 16.96 6.84 21.66
CA ASP A 282 16.50 6.55 23.03
C ASP A 282 15.06 7.05 23.23
N CYS A 283 14.10 6.13 23.09
CA CYS A 283 12.68 6.41 23.29
C CYS A 283 12.34 7.01 24.66
N ARG A 284 13.17 6.83 25.70
CA ARG A 284 12.94 7.40 27.03
C ARG A 284 13.13 8.91 27.07
N GLN A 285 13.79 9.47 26.05
CA GLN A 285 14.11 10.90 25.94
C GLN A 285 13.11 11.67 25.09
N GLY A 286 11.98 11.04 24.73
CA GLY A 286 10.88 11.67 24.00
C GLY A 286 11.04 11.71 22.47
N VAL A 287 12.06 11.04 21.92
CA VAL A 287 12.22 10.81 20.47
C VAL A 287 12.17 9.31 20.23
N CYS A 288 11.14 8.80 19.56
CA CYS A 288 10.90 7.37 19.42
C CYS A 288 10.31 6.99 18.06
N TYR A 289 10.79 5.89 17.46
CA TYR A 289 10.30 5.37 16.19
C TYR A 289 8.79 5.06 16.20
N LYS A 290 8.21 4.75 17.36
CA LYS A 290 6.76 4.49 17.51
C LYS A 290 5.90 5.71 17.18
N ASN A 291 6.48 6.90 17.25
CA ASN A 291 5.83 8.16 16.92
C ASN A 291 6.17 8.64 15.51
N ALA A 292 6.88 7.81 14.73
CA ALA A 292 7.27 8.13 13.38
C ALA A 292 6.14 7.83 12.40
N TYR A 293 6.00 8.68 11.39
CA TYR A 293 5.02 8.53 10.32
C TYR A 293 5.51 9.21 9.05
N TRP A 294 5.07 8.70 7.89
CA TRP A 294 5.37 9.30 6.60
C TRP A 294 4.40 10.45 6.34
N LYS A 295 4.90 11.68 6.26
CA LYS A 295 4.13 12.87 5.83
C LYS A 295 3.88 12.86 4.32
N SER A 296 4.81 12.30 3.58
CA SER A 296 4.73 12.00 2.16
C SER A 296 5.62 10.79 1.89
N ASP A 297 5.65 10.30 0.65
CA ASP A 297 6.57 9.24 0.23
C ASP A 297 8.06 9.64 0.30
N ARG A 298 8.37 10.93 0.51
CA ARG A 298 9.74 11.46 0.63
C ARG A 298 10.06 12.06 1.99
N ILE A 299 9.09 12.15 2.92
CA ILE A 299 9.27 12.83 4.21
C ILE A 299 8.84 11.91 5.36
N LEU A 300 9.79 11.48 6.16
CA LEU A 300 9.54 10.82 7.44
C LEU A 300 9.57 11.87 8.56
N ALA A 301 8.50 11.95 9.32
CA ALA A 301 8.40 12.80 10.51
C ALA A 301 8.30 11.95 11.77
N VAL A 302 8.72 12.50 12.91
CA VAL A 302 8.60 11.88 14.23
C VAL A 302 8.02 12.91 15.18
N LYS A 303 6.92 12.59 15.85
CA LYS A 303 6.40 13.43 16.94
C LYS A 303 7.29 13.28 18.16
N VAL A 304 7.70 14.40 18.75
CA VAL A 304 8.69 14.45 19.83
C VAL A 304 8.19 15.22 21.04
N LYS A 305 8.82 14.93 22.20
CA LYS A 305 8.73 15.74 23.42
C LYS A 305 10.15 15.97 23.92
N LEU A 306 10.73 17.11 23.58
CA LEU A 306 12.15 17.32 23.82
C LEU A 306 12.42 17.81 25.26
N LEU A 307 13.45 17.27 25.88
CA LEU A 307 13.96 17.66 27.19
C LEU A 307 14.79 18.94 27.06
N PRO A 308 14.78 19.86 28.05
CA PRO A 308 15.66 21.02 28.06
C PRO A 308 17.13 20.61 28.28
N ASN A 309 18.06 21.41 27.75
CA ASN A 309 19.52 21.22 27.88
C ASN A 309 20.01 19.81 27.50
N HIS A 310 19.36 19.18 26.53
CA HIS A 310 19.60 17.78 26.19
C HIS A 310 20.15 17.63 24.79
N ARG A 311 21.07 16.67 24.63
CA ARG A 311 21.63 16.32 23.32
C ARG A 311 21.01 15.04 22.80
N TYR A 312 20.40 15.12 21.63
CA TYR A 312 19.81 14.00 20.92
C TYR A 312 20.81 13.43 19.90
N ARG A 313 20.84 12.09 19.81
CA ARG A 313 21.53 11.33 18.78
C ARG A 313 20.57 10.31 18.20
N ILE A 314 20.51 10.26 16.88
CA ILE A 314 19.57 9.47 16.10
C ILE A 314 20.36 8.82 14.98
N ALA A 315 20.12 7.54 14.74
CA ALA A 315 20.63 6.85 13.54
C ALA A 315 19.47 6.46 12.61
N LEU A 316 19.64 6.74 11.32
CA LEU A 316 18.75 6.29 10.26
C LEU A 316 19.34 4.99 9.68
N GLY A 317 18.83 3.86 10.16
CA GLY A 317 19.37 2.53 9.91
C GLY A 317 20.49 2.13 10.89
N ASP A 318 20.75 0.83 10.98
CA ASP A 318 21.92 0.24 11.63
C ASP A 318 22.22 -1.16 11.06
N MET A 319 23.28 -1.81 11.53
CA MET A 319 23.66 -3.15 11.07
C MET A 319 22.73 -4.25 11.60
N ALA A 320 22.08 -4.05 12.74
CA ALA A 320 21.28 -5.09 13.41
C ALA A 320 19.84 -5.17 12.88
N HIS A 321 19.26 -4.03 12.51
CA HIS A 321 17.87 -3.88 12.10
C HIS A 321 17.74 -3.56 10.60
N GLY A 322 18.81 -3.07 9.96
CA GLY A 322 18.90 -2.83 8.52
C GLY A 322 18.89 -1.35 8.13
N ARG A 323 18.59 -1.08 6.86
CA ARG A 323 18.66 0.28 6.27
C ARG A 323 17.31 0.74 5.71
N PHE A 324 17.12 2.06 5.68
CA PHE A 324 16.05 2.64 4.86
C PHE A 324 16.29 2.33 3.39
N MET A 325 15.22 2.13 2.63
CA MET A 325 15.29 1.82 1.20
C MET A 325 14.37 2.76 0.43
N SER A 326 14.77 3.14 -0.79
CA SER A 326 13.83 3.70 -1.77
C SER A 326 12.80 2.66 -2.19
N ARG A 327 11.67 3.09 -2.78
CA ARG A 327 10.72 2.17 -3.42
C ARG A 327 11.38 1.32 -4.52
N ALA A 328 12.37 1.87 -5.22
CA ALA A 328 13.19 1.16 -6.20
C ALA A 328 14.27 0.25 -5.58
N GLY A 329 14.37 0.18 -4.24
CA GLY A 329 15.24 -0.74 -3.53
C GLY A 329 16.71 -0.32 -3.44
N GLY A 330 17.05 0.95 -3.70
CA GLY A 330 18.35 1.52 -3.32
C GLY A 330 18.38 1.81 -1.82
N GLU A 331 19.47 1.44 -1.14
CA GLU A 331 19.62 1.57 0.32
C GLU A 331 20.23 2.91 0.71
N LEU A 332 19.67 3.55 1.74
CA LEU A 332 20.28 4.70 2.39
C LEU A 332 21.44 4.21 3.27
N PRO A 333 22.66 4.74 3.13
CA PRO A 333 23.74 4.48 4.09
C PRO A 333 23.32 4.85 5.52
N VAL A 334 23.81 4.11 6.51
CA VAL A 334 23.58 4.44 7.93
C VAL A 334 24.00 5.88 8.16
N THR A 335 23.05 6.72 8.57
CA THR A 335 23.26 8.16 8.69
C THR A 335 22.98 8.62 10.12
N GLU A 336 23.98 9.25 10.74
CA GLU A 336 23.88 9.85 12.06
C GLU A 336 23.32 11.27 11.98
N TRP A 337 22.41 11.57 12.89
CA TRP A 337 21.78 12.88 13.04
C TRP A 337 21.75 13.26 14.52
N SER A 338 22.22 14.46 14.82
CA SER A 338 22.23 14.98 16.19
C SER A 338 21.78 16.44 16.25
N PHE A 339 21.24 16.84 17.39
CA PHE A 339 20.95 18.24 17.73
C PHE A 339 20.88 18.39 19.26
N ALA A 340 20.89 19.62 19.75
CA ALA A 340 20.78 19.94 21.17
C ALA A 340 19.72 21.01 21.44
N THR A 341 18.95 20.82 22.51
CA THR A 341 17.96 21.80 22.96
C THR A 341 18.56 22.89 23.82
N GLY A 342 17.88 24.05 23.86
CA GLY A 342 18.18 25.13 24.80
C GLY A 342 17.65 24.86 26.21
N ALA A 343 17.86 25.82 27.10
CA ALA A 343 17.55 25.70 28.52
C ALA A 343 16.08 25.87 28.92
N GLU A 344 15.17 26.05 27.95
CA GLU A 344 13.77 26.50 28.15
C GLU A 344 13.06 25.94 29.39
#